data_AF-A0A067LSJ4-F1
#
_entry.id   AF-A0A067LSJ4-F1
#
_cell.length_a   1.000
_cell.length_b   1.000
_cell.length_c   1.000
_cell.angle_alpha   90.00
_cell.angle_beta   90.00
_cell.angle_gamma   90.00
#
_symmetry.space_group_name_H-M   'P 1'
#
loop_
_entity.id
_entity.type
_entity.pdbx_description
1 polymer ?
#
loop_
_entity_poly.entity_id
_entity_poly.type
_entity_poly.pdbx_seq_one_letter_code
_entity_poly.pdbx_strand_id
1 'polypeptide(L)'
;KKIQHSGPLKESLRKECELRNIDFHVPERNVATRWNLTVMMMNSISSLRNAIDGLCDSKAKLRKYKLMSLEWTIIDQLRPVLNGFLDATKMISESNTSLVSEVIPLIDSLHAWLKEVAATGTNHKTVHHAAQRGIATLNKYYSLTNESYI
;
A
#
# COMPACT_ATOMS: atom_id res chain seq x y z
N LYS A 1 -19.77 9.86 3.85
CA LYS A 1 -19.23 10.80 2.84
C LYS A 1 -17.71 10.67 2.83
N LYS A 2 -17.08 10.59 1.66
CA LYS A 2 -15.61 10.46 1.52
C LYS A 2 -14.95 11.84 1.76
N ILE A 3 -13.83 11.89 2.47
CA ILE A 3 -13.13 13.13 2.84
C ILE A 3 -12.82 13.99 1.61
N GLN A 4 -12.37 13.36 0.50
CA GLN A 4 -12.00 14.04 -0.74
C GLN A 4 -13.11 14.94 -1.35
N HIS A 5 -14.39 14.60 -1.15
CA HIS A 5 -15.52 15.33 -1.74
C HIS A 5 -16.29 16.18 -0.72
N SER A 6 -15.83 16.22 0.53
CA SER A 6 -16.54 16.91 1.60
C SER A 6 -15.67 18.03 2.18
N GLY A 7 -15.94 19.26 1.78
CA GLY A 7 -15.31 20.46 2.35
C GLY A 7 -15.31 20.47 3.88
N PRO A 8 -16.44 20.20 4.56
CA PRO A 8 -16.48 20.15 6.02
C PRO A 8 -15.57 19.08 6.64
N LEU A 9 -15.41 17.92 6.00
CA LEU A 9 -14.53 16.86 6.50
C LEU A 9 -13.05 17.19 6.26
N LYS A 10 -12.71 17.81 5.13
CA LYS A 10 -11.36 18.30 4.87
C LYS A 10 -10.95 19.34 5.90
N GLU A 11 -11.83 20.29 6.19
CA GLU A 11 -11.57 21.34 7.17
C GLU A 11 -11.40 20.77 8.58
N SER A 12 -12.22 19.78 8.95
CA SER A 12 -12.06 19.12 10.25
C SER A 12 -10.75 18.32 10.34
N LEU A 13 -10.36 17.65 9.26
CA LEU A 13 -9.08 16.94 9.21
C LEU A 13 -7.90 17.91 9.28
N ARG A 14 -7.97 19.04 8.57
CA ARG A 14 -6.96 20.11 8.62
C ARG A 14 -6.76 20.61 10.06
N LYS A 15 -7.85 20.89 10.78
CA LYS A 15 -7.78 21.29 12.19
C LYS A 15 -7.12 20.23 13.07
N GLU A 16 -7.44 18.95 12.89
CA GLU A 16 -6.78 17.85 13.62
C GLU A 16 -5.29 17.74 13.28
N CYS A 17 -4.89 18.01 12.02
CA CYS A 17 -3.49 18.08 11.62
C CYS A 17 -2.76 19.24 12.31
N GLU A 18 -3.34 20.44 12.31
CA GLU A 18 -2.79 21.64 12.98
C GLU A 18 -2.60 21.42 14.48
N LEU A 19 -3.60 20.83 15.15
CA LEU A 19 -3.54 20.50 16.58
C LEU A 19 -2.41 19.53 16.94
N ARG A 20 -1.97 18.72 15.98
CA ARG A 20 -0.98 17.64 16.17
C ARG A 20 0.35 17.94 15.48
N ASN A 21 0.51 19.14 14.91
CA ASN A 21 1.67 19.56 14.14
C ASN A 21 2.03 18.58 12.99
N ILE A 22 1.01 18.14 12.25
CA ILE A 22 1.14 17.25 11.09
C ILE A 22 0.91 18.09 9.82
N ASP A 23 1.74 17.91 8.80
CA ASP A 23 1.51 18.56 7.50
C ASP A 23 0.24 18.03 6.85
N PHE A 24 -0.68 18.93 6.50
CA PHE A 24 -1.96 18.55 5.93
C PHE A 24 -1.85 18.35 4.42
N HIS A 25 -2.30 17.19 3.95
CA HIS A 25 -2.68 16.99 2.57
C HIS A 25 -4.04 16.30 2.48
N VAL A 26 -4.65 16.34 1.29
CA VAL A 26 -5.85 15.55 1.03
C VAL A 26 -5.42 14.08 0.94
N PRO A 27 -6.02 13.14 1.71
CA PRO A 27 -5.69 11.73 1.59
C PRO A 27 -5.93 11.22 0.18
N GLU A 28 -4.97 10.46 -0.35
CA GLU A 28 -5.08 9.84 -1.66
C GLU A 28 -6.25 8.86 -1.72
N ARG A 29 -6.96 8.86 -2.84
CA ARG A 29 -8.12 7.99 -3.02
C ARG A 29 -7.71 6.70 -3.71
N ASN A 30 -8.12 5.56 -3.15
CA ASN A 30 -8.08 4.31 -3.88
C ASN A 30 -9.09 4.29 -5.04
N VAL A 31 -8.63 3.91 -6.23
CA VAL A 31 -9.47 3.67 -7.42
C VAL A 31 -9.20 2.26 -7.90
N ALA A 32 -10.24 1.43 -7.97
CA ALA A 32 -10.13 0.01 -8.26
C ALA A 32 -9.43 -0.31 -9.60
N THR A 33 -9.55 0.59 -10.59
CA THR A 33 -8.96 0.41 -11.93
C THR A 33 -7.49 0.82 -12.01
N ARG A 34 -6.90 1.36 -10.94
CA ARG A 34 -5.48 1.77 -10.90
C ARG A 34 -4.77 1.07 -9.76
N TRP A 35 -4.08 -0.01 -10.09
CA TRP A 35 -3.56 -0.97 -9.11
C TRP A 35 -2.57 -0.36 -8.10
N ASN A 36 -1.84 0.69 -8.51
CA ASN A 36 -0.90 1.43 -7.64
C ASN A 36 -1.57 2.38 -6.63
N LEU A 37 -2.86 2.72 -6.78
CA LEU A 37 -3.49 3.69 -5.89
C LEU A 37 -3.77 3.14 -4.49
N THR A 38 -3.82 1.82 -4.31
CA THR A 38 -4.00 1.24 -2.97
C THR A 38 -2.79 1.53 -2.08
N VAL A 39 -1.58 1.32 -2.60
CA VAL A 39 -0.34 1.58 -1.85
C VAL A 39 -0.10 3.08 -1.65
N MET A 40 -0.41 3.92 -2.65
CA MET A 40 -0.34 5.38 -2.50
C MET A 40 -1.31 5.89 -1.43
N MET A 41 -2.55 5.39 -1.41
CA MET A 41 -3.50 5.67 -0.34
C MET A 41 -2.95 5.23 1.02
N MET A 42 -2.40 4.02 1.15
CA MET A 42 -1.85 3.54 2.43
C MET A 42 -0.70 4.40 2.93
N ASN A 43 0.19 4.85 2.05
CA ASN A 43 1.26 5.78 2.40
C ASN A 43 0.71 7.15 2.84
N SER A 44 -0.28 7.64 2.10
CA SER A 44 -0.96 8.92 2.35
C SER A 44 -1.74 8.95 3.67
N ILE A 45 -2.41 7.87 4.05
CA ILE A 45 -3.13 7.82 5.34
C ILE A 45 -2.18 7.64 6.52
N SER A 46 -1.00 7.04 6.32
CA SER A 46 -0.03 6.81 7.39
C SER A 46 0.59 8.11 7.91
N SER A 47 0.91 9.07 7.02
CA SER A 47 1.35 10.42 7.42
C SER A 47 0.28 11.17 8.23
N LEU A 48 -0.99 10.84 8.02
CA LEU A 48 -2.13 11.49 8.67
C LEU A 48 -2.73 10.66 9.83
N ARG A 49 -2.10 9.56 10.22
CA ARG A 49 -2.65 8.57 11.17
C ARG A 49 -3.26 9.21 12.43
N ASN A 50 -2.47 10.00 13.15
CA ASN A 50 -2.92 10.59 14.42
C ASN A 50 -4.07 11.60 14.23
N ALA A 51 -4.05 12.35 13.12
CA ALA A 51 -5.11 13.30 12.80
C ALA A 51 -6.40 12.60 12.37
N ILE A 52 -6.31 11.49 11.63
CA ILE A 52 -7.45 10.65 11.25
C ILE A 52 -8.07 10.01 12.49
N ASP A 53 -7.25 9.46 13.39
CA ASP A 53 -7.73 8.88 14.64
C ASP A 53 -8.45 9.93 15.51
N GLY A 54 -7.87 11.14 15.63
CA GLY A 54 -8.50 12.29 16.31
C GLY A 54 -9.83 12.71 15.69
N LEU A 55 -9.90 12.79 14.35
CA LEU A 55 -11.13 13.09 13.61
C LEU A 55 -12.22 12.03 13.83
N CYS A 56 -11.83 10.76 13.90
CA CYS A 56 -12.74 9.65 14.17
C CYS A 56 -13.26 9.67 15.61
N ASP A 57 -12.42 10.11 16.57
CA ASP A 57 -12.82 10.24 17.97
C ASP A 57 -13.74 11.45 18.19
N SER A 58 -13.50 12.57 17.51
CA SER A 58 -14.30 13.80 17.67
C SER A 58 -15.69 13.74 17.04
N LYS A 59 -15.94 12.79 16.13
CA LYS A 59 -17.23 12.65 15.42
C LYS A 59 -17.81 11.25 15.58
N ALA A 60 -18.90 11.12 16.33
CA ALA A 60 -19.60 9.84 16.56
C ALA A 60 -19.90 9.05 15.26
N LYS A 61 -20.28 9.74 14.17
CA LYS A 61 -20.55 9.12 12.87
C LYS A 61 -19.30 8.52 12.18
N LEU A 62 -18.10 8.97 12.57
CA LEU A 62 -16.82 8.54 12.00
C LEU A 62 -16.10 7.50 12.86
N ARG A 63 -16.46 7.35 14.14
CA ARG A 63 -15.84 6.38 15.06
C ARG A 63 -15.79 4.95 14.52
N LYS A 64 -16.82 4.54 13.76
CA LYS A 64 -16.87 3.20 13.12
C LYS A 64 -15.83 2.95 12.02
N TYR A 65 -15.16 4.01 11.56
CA TYR A 65 -14.08 3.94 10.56
C TYR A 65 -12.69 4.05 11.19
N LYS A 66 -12.61 4.18 12.52
CA LYS A 66 -11.34 4.23 13.23
C LYS A 66 -10.68 2.87 13.14
N LEU A 67 -9.41 2.86 12.76
CA LEU A 67 -8.62 1.64 12.73
C LEU A 67 -8.14 1.29 14.14
N MET A 68 -8.15 0.00 14.44
CA MET A 68 -7.57 -0.55 15.66
C MET A 68 -6.04 -0.48 15.58
N SER A 69 -5.38 -0.49 16.74
CA SER A 69 -3.91 -0.53 16.80
C SER A 69 -3.33 -1.71 16.02
N LEU A 70 -3.99 -2.89 16.08
CA LEU A 70 -3.59 -4.06 15.30
C LEU A 70 -3.69 -3.83 13.79
N GLU A 71 -4.74 -3.18 13.31
CA GLU A 71 -4.92 -2.88 11.89
C GLU A 71 -3.84 -1.92 11.40
N TRP A 72 -3.50 -0.91 12.20
CA TRP A 72 -2.37 -0.04 11.92
C TRP A 72 -1.04 -0.79 11.86
N THR A 73 -0.77 -1.71 12.79
CA THR A 73 0.42 -2.57 12.75
C THR A 73 0.49 -3.39 11.47
N ILE A 74 -0.64 -3.97 11.03
CA ILE A 74 -0.70 -4.74 9.77
C ILE A 74 -0.42 -3.82 8.57
N ILE A 75 -0.99 -2.61 8.54
CA ILE A 75 -0.73 -1.63 7.48
C ILE A 75 0.76 -1.26 7.45
N ASP A 76 1.36 -0.97 8.61
CA ASP A 76 2.77 -0.58 8.71
C ASP A 76 3.71 -1.71 8.23
N GLN A 77 3.37 -2.97 8.48
CA GLN A 77 4.11 -4.14 7.98
C GLN A 77 3.86 -4.42 6.49
N LEU A 78 2.64 -4.20 5.99
CA LEU A 78 2.27 -4.47 4.60
C LEU A 78 2.77 -3.38 3.64
N ARG A 79 2.88 -2.13 4.10
CA ARG A 79 3.29 -0.99 3.28
C ARG A 79 4.64 -1.20 2.59
N PRO A 80 5.73 -1.60 3.28
CA PRO A 80 7.00 -1.92 2.62
C PRO A 80 6.83 -2.97 1.52
N VAL A 81 6.03 -4.02 1.78
CA VAL A 81 5.74 -5.10 0.83
C VAL A 81 5.07 -4.56 -0.45
N LEU A 82 4.11 -3.65 -0.31
CA LEU A 82 3.45 -3.07 -1.47
C LEU A 82 4.29 -2.00 -2.17
N ASN A 83 5.16 -1.29 -1.44
CA ASN A 83 6.06 -0.30 -2.02
C ASN A 83 7.10 -0.94 -2.96
N GLY A 84 7.63 -2.13 -2.63
CA GLY A 84 8.53 -2.84 -3.56
C GLY A 84 7.87 -3.13 -4.91
N PHE A 85 6.58 -3.52 -4.94
CA PHE A 85 5.83 -3.68 -6.18
C PHE A 85 5.58 -2.35 -6.90
N LEU A 86 5.32 -1.28 -6.14
CA LEU A 86 5.16 0.06 -6.71
C LEU A 86 6.42 0.52 -7.43
N ASP A 87 7.58 0.31 -6.82
CA ASP A 87 8.87 0.72 -7.36
C ASP A 87 9.24 -0.13 -8.59
N ALA A 88 9.03 -1.45 -8.53
CA ALA A 88 9.14 -2.33 -9.68
C ALA A 88 8.24 -1.89 -10.85
N THR A 89 6.99 -1.52 -10.55
CA THR A 89 6.04 -1.06 -11.58
C THR A 89 6.49 0.27 -12.19
N LYS A 90 6.97 1.22 -11.37
CA LYS A 90 7.48 2.50 -11.87
C LYS A 90 8.67 2.31 -12.80
N MET A 91 9.62 1.46 -12.41
CA MET A 91 10.80 1.12 -13.20
C MET A 91 10.40 0.59 -14.58
N ILE A 92 9.55 -0.45 -14.65
CA ILE A 92 9.13 -1.02 -15.94
C ILE A 92 8.23 -0.07 -16.74
N SER A 93 7.56 0.88 -16.09
CA SER A 93 6.68 1.84 -16.76
C SER A 93 7.43 3.05 -17.34
N GLU A 94 8.76 3.09 -17.27
CA GLU A 94 9.55 4.15 -17.89
C GLU A 94 9.34 4.19 -19.41
N SER A 95 9.12 5.38 -19.95
CA SER A 95 8.97 5.58 -21.38
C SER A 95 10.34 5.71 -22.06
N ASN A 96 10.40 5.37 -23.34
CA ASN A 96 11.58 5.52 -24.21
C ASN A 96 12.78 4.62 -23.87
N THR A 97 12.63 3.64 -22.97
CA THR A 97 13.64 2.64 -22.67
C THR A 97 13.05 1.24 -22.87
N SER A 98 13.74 0.37 -23.61
CA SER A 98 13.36 -1.04 -23.70
C SER A 98 13.83 -1.77 -22.44
N LEU A 99 12.90 -2.12 -21.56
CA LEU A 99 13.17 -2.80 -20.29
C LEU A 99 12.68 -4.25 -20.28
N VAL A 100 12.42 -4.83 -21.46
CA VAL A 100 11.92 -6.22 -21.57
C VAL A 100 12.94 -7.22 -21.00
N SER A 101 14.25 -6.96 -21.16
CA SER A 101 15.32 -7.78 -20.56
C SER A 101 15.30 -7.76 -19.03
N GLU A 102 14.83 -6.67 -18.43
CA GLU A 102 14.82 -6.46 -16.98
C GLU A 102 13.64 -7.14 -16.28
N VAL A 103 12.65 -7.62 -17.04
CA VAL A 103 11.44 -8.24 -16.48
C VAL A 103 11.78 -9.49 -15.67
N ILE A 104 12.62 -10.39 -16.18
CA ILE A 104 13.00 -11.62 -15.49
C ILE A 104 13.82 -11.31 -14.21
N PRO A 105 14.91 -10.52 -14.27
CA PRO A 105 15.65 -10.12 -13.07
C PRO A 105 14.78 -9.43 -12.00
N LEU A 106 13.83 -8.60 -12.42
CA LEU A 106 12.94 -7.90 -11.50
C LEU A 106 11.96 -8.86 -10.82
N ILE A 107 11.38 -9.81 -11.56
CA ILE A 107 10.51 -10.84 -10.99
C ILE A 107 11.29 -11.70 -9.99
N ASP A 108 12.52 -12.10 -10.31
CA ASP A 108 13.38 -12.87 -9.41
C ASP A 108 13.68 -12.10 -8.11
N SER A 109 13.98 -10.80 -8.23
CA SER A 109 14.22 -9.92 -7.09
C SER A 109 12.98 -9.78 -6.20
N LEU A 110 11.81 -9.55 -6.80
CA LEU A 110 10.53 -9.49 -6.08
C LEU A 110 10.19 -10.83 -5.40
N HIS A 111 10.47 -11.95 -6.07
CA HIS A 111 10.24 -13.28 -5.54
C HIS A 111 11.13 -13.54 -4.32
N ALA A 112 12.44 -13.30 -4.43
CA ALA A 112 13.40 -13.48 -3.34
C ALA A 112 13.00 -12.66 -2.11
N TRP A 113 12.66 -11.39 -2.32
CA TRP A 113 12.19 -10.52 -1.26
C TRP A 113 10.88 -10.99 -0.61
N LEU A 114 9.90 -11.45 -1.39
CA LEU A 114 8.67 -12.02 -0.83
C LEU A 114 8.92 -13.28 0.00
N LYS A 115 9.90 -14.12 -0.37
CA LYS A 115 10.31 -15.27 0.44
C LYS A 115 10.86 -14.83 1.80
N GLU A 116 11.67 -13.77 1.83
CA GLU A 116 12.17 -13.20 3.09
C GLU A 116 11.02 -12.68 3.96
N VAL A 117 10.08 -11.93 3.38
CA VAL A 117 8.88 -11.43 4.09
C VAL A 117 8.06 -12.60 4.64
N ALA A 118 7.88 -13.67 3.86
CA ALA A 118 7.13 -14.85 4.26
C ALA A 118 7.84 -15.67 5.35
N ALA A 119 9.17 -15.63 5.43
CA ALA A 119 9.98 -16.31 6.45
C ALA A 119 10.14 -15.48 7.75
N THR A 120 9.94 -14.17 7.69
CA THR A 120 10.17 -13.24 8.80
C THR A 120 9.12 -13.38 9.92
N GLY A 121 9.43 -14.14 10.97
CA GLY A 121 8.47 -14.46 12.05
C GLY A 121 7.96 -13.29 12.91
N THR A 122 8.44 -12.06 12.69
CA THR A 122 7.98 -10.85 13.41
C THR A 122 6.74 -10.22 12.77
N ASN A 123 6.39 -10.61 11.54
CA ASN A 123 5.23 -10.07 10.84
C ASN A 123 3.93 -10.72 11.31
N HIS A 124 2.83 -9.99 11.18
CA HIS A 124 1.50 -10.54 11.44
C HIS A 124 1.19 -11.65 10.43
N LYS A 125 0.47 -12.69 10.86
CA LYS A 125 0.11 -13.85 10.01
C LYS A 125 -0.56 -13.44 8.69
N THR A 126 -1.36 -12.38 8.70
CA THR A 126 -1.98 -11.83 7.48
C THR A 126 -0.94 -11.39 6.45
N VAL A 127 0.17 -10.76 6.89
CA VAL A 127 1.26 -10.32 6.00
C VAL A 127 2.01 -11.53 5.44
N HIS A 128 2.25 -12.56 6.27
CA HIS A 128 2.82 -13.82 5.79
C HIS A 128 1.97 -14.47 4.70
N HIS A 129 0.66 -14.61 4.95
CA HIS A 129 -0.25 -15.19 3.96
C HIS A 129 -0.36 -14.32 2.70
N ALA A 130 -0.33 -13.00 2.84
CA ALA A 130 -0.28 -12.09 1.70
C ALA A 130 1.00 -12.31 0.86
N ALA A 131 2.16 -12.42 1.51
CA ALA A 131 3.43 -12.69 0.85
C ALA A 131 3.44 -14.05 0.14
N GLN A 132 2.96 -15.11 0.80
CA GLN A 132 2.81 -16.45 0.21
C GLN A 132 1.91 -16.44 -1.05
N ARG A 133 0.80 -15.69 -1.01
CA ARG A 133 -0.08 -15.53 -2.19
C ARG A 133 0.61 -14.73 -3.30
N GLY A 134 1.42 -13.73 -2.94
CA GLY A 134 2.28 -13.00 -3.87
C GLY A 134 3.26 -13.93 -4.58
N ILE A 135 3.97 -14.79 -3.83
CA ILE A 135 4.90 -15.79 -4.38
C ILE A 135 4.17 -16.73 -5.35
N ALA A 136 3.04 -17.29 -4.94
CA ALA A 136 2.27 -18.19 -5.79
C ALA A 136 1.81 -17.51 -7.10
N THR A 137 1.46 -16.23 -7.03
CA THR A 137 1.07 -15.43 -8.20
C THR A 137 2.28 -15.21 -9.11
N LEU A 138 3.44 -14.81 -8.58
CA LEU A 138 4.67 -14.65 -9.37
C LEU A 138 5.08 -15.95 -10.04
N ASN A 139 5.04 -17.09 -9.33
CA ASN A 139 5.37 -18.40 -9.90
C ASN A 139 4.48 -18.76 -11.08
N LYS A 140 3.18 -18.47 -11.00
CA LYS A 140 2.25 -18.69 -12.09
C LYS A 140 2.62 -17.88 -13.33
N TYR A 141 2.99 -16.61 -13.17
CA TYR A 141 3.40 -15.79 -14.32
C TYR A 141 4.76 -16.23 -14.87
N TYR A 142 5.68 -16.60 -13.99
CA TYR A 142 6.99 -17.10 -14.39
C TYR A 142 6.91 -18.40 -15.22
N SER A 143 6.01 -19.33 -14.85
CA SER A 143 5.84 -20.57 -15.61
C SER A 143 5.39 -20.31 -17.06
N LEU A 144 4.53 -19.31 -17.27
CA LEU A 144 4.08 -18.90 -18.60
C LEU A 144 5.20 -18.29 -19.45
N THR A 145 6.14 -17.57 -18.83
CA THR A 145 7.33 -17.05 -19.52
C THR A 145 8.23 -18.21 -19.97
N ASN A 146 8.39 -19.24 -19.17
CA ASN A 146 9.19 -20.41 -19.54
C ASN A 146 8.55 -21.21 -20.69
N GLU A 147 7.22 -21.29 -20.74
CA GLU A 147 6.48 -21.96 -21.82
C GLU A 147 6.60 -21.25 -23.18
N SER A 148 6.96 -19.96 -23.20
CA SER A 148 7.13 -19.19 -24.44
C SER A 148 8.46 -19.43 -25.18
N TYR A 149 9.35 -20.27 -24.62
CA TYR A 149 10.58 -20.73 -25.25
C TYR A 149 10.42 -22.05 -26.04
N ILE A 150 9.18 -22.53 -26.23
CA ILE A 150 8.84 -23.72 -27.02
C ILE A 150 8.39 -23.34 -28.43
#